data_AF-A0A512AR35-F1
#
_entry.id   AF-A0A512AR35-F1
#
_cell.length_a   1.000
_cell.length_b   1.000
_cell.length_c   1.000
_cell.angle_alpha   90.00
_cell.angle_beta   90.00
_cell.angle_gamma   90.00
#
_symmetry.space_group_name_H-M   'P 1'
#
loop_
_entity.id
_entity.type
_entity.pdbx_description
1 polymer ?
#
loop_
_entity_poly.entity_id
_entity_poly.type
_entity_poly.pdbx_seq_one_letter_code
_entity_poly.pdbx_strand_id
1 'polypeptide(L)'
;MATLGNTDKQEGGRWANNRVENSHLPFRRRERAMLRFRQMKSLQKFASVHANVHYHFNLDRHLSDRQTYKAARSAALAEWQNLIA
;
A
#
# COMPACT_ATOMS: atom_id res chain seq x y z
N MET A 1 28.60 14.64 6.68
CA MET A 1 27.52 14.93 5.71
C MET A 1 28.01 15.55 4.39
N ALA A 2 29.23 16.11 4.28
CA ALA A 2 29.99 16.16 3.01
C ALA A 2 30.67 14.80 2.70
N THR A 3 30.82 13.96 3.71
CA THR A 3 31.32 12.59 3.65
C THR A 3 30.43 11.57 2.93
N LEU A 4 29.22 11.95 2.51
CA LEU A 4 28.33 11.13 1.66
C LEU A 4 28.06 11.80 0.29
N GLY A 5 28.68 12.95 0.00
CA GLY A 5 28.73 13.56 -1.34
C GLY A 5 27.39 13.77 -2.05
N ASN A 6 26.30 13.97 -1.32
CA ASN A 6 24.96 14.05 -1.91
C ASN A 6 24.29 15.39 -1.58
N THR A 7 25.05 16.48 -1.61
CA THR A 7 24.58 17.82 -1.20
C THR A 7 23.69 18.44 -2.28
N ASP A 8 23.97 18.15 -3.55
CA ASP A 8 23.21 18.59 -4.71
C ASP A 8 22.14 17.56 -5.11
N LYS A 9 21.61 16.78 -4.13
CA LYS A 9 20.72 15.60 -4.30
C LYS A 9 19.92 15.68 -5.59
N GLN A 10 20.47 14.99 -6.58
CA GLN A 10 19.97 14.79 -7.94
C GLN A 10 18.49 15.14 -8.09
N GLU A 11 18.19 16.35 -8.57
CA GLU A 11 16.94 16.63 -9.27
C GLU A 11 16.97 15.91 -10.62
N GLY A 12 17.01 14.58 -10.58
CA GLY A 12 16.73 13.77 -11.75
C GLY A 12 15.24 13.94 -12.03
N GLY A 13 14.86 14.92 -12.86
CA GLY A 13 13.45 15.19 -13.23
C GLY A 13 12.69 13.94 -13.68
N ARG A 14 13.41 12.90 -14.14
CA ARG A 14 12.91 11.57 -14.45
C ARG A 14 12.28 10.81 -13.27
N TRP A 15 12.62 11.16 -12.03
CA TRP A 15 12.20 10.47 -10.80
C TRP A 15 11.43 11.38 -9.82
N ALA A 16 11.06 12.60 -10.23
CA ALA A 16 10.28 13.51 -9.39
C ALA A 16 8.96 12.87 -8.94
N ASN A 17 8.36 12.05 -9.81
CA ASN A 17 7.05 11.42 -9.57
C ASN A 17 7.17 10.06 -8.87
N ASN A 18 8.39 9.57 -8.66
CA ASN A 18 8.65 8.19 -8.29
C ASN A 18 8.00 7.83 -6.95
N ARG A 19 7.94 8.77 -6.00
CA ARG A 19 7.27 8.58 -4.71
C ARG A 19 5.76 8.39 -4.87
N VAL A 20 5.12 9.25 -5.66
CA VAL A 20 3.67 9.16 -5.94
C VAL A 20 3.39 7.87 -6.70
N GLU A 21 4.12 7.60 -7.77
CA GLU A 21 3.95 6.40 -8.58
C GLU A 21 4.19 5.09 -7.82
N ASN A 22 5.17 5.06 -6.91
CA ASN A 22 5.44 3.88 -6.07
C ASN A 22 4.35 3.67 -5.01
N SER A 23 3.72 4.72 -4.51
CA SER A 23 2.58 4.57 -3.59
C SER A 23 1.40 3.83 -4.21
N HIS A 24 1.22 3.93 -5.54
CA HIS A 24 0.19 3.22 -6.30
C HIS A 24 0.58 1.80 -6.73
N LEU A 25 1.82 1.33 -6.46
CA LEU A 25 2.23 -0.04 -6.85
C LEU A 25 1.33 -1.15 -6.29
N PRO A 26 0.93 -1.15 -5.00
CA PRO A 26 0.04 -2.18 -4.47
C PRO A 26 -1.32 -2.20 -5.19
N PHE A 27 -1.86 -1.03 -5.47
CA PHE A 27 -3.10 -0.86 -6.23
C PHE A 27 -2.98 -1.42 -7.65
N ARG A 28 -1.94 -1.05 -8.39
CA ARG A 28 -1.70 -1.53 -9.77
C ARG A 28 -1.47 -3.03 -9.85
N ARG A 29 -0.75 -3.62 -8.87
CA ARG A 29 -0.57 -5.07 -8.79
C ARG A 29 -1.89 -5.79 -8.62
N ARG A 30 -2.78 -5.26 -7.78
CA ARG A 30 -4.09 -5.85 -7.51
C ARG A 30 -5.05 -5.68 -8.67
N GLU A 31 -5.08 -4.51 -9.30
CA GLU A 31 -5.82 -4.29 -10.55
C GLU A 31 -5.41 -5.30 -11.64
N ARG A 32 -4.10 -5.51 -11.84
CA ARG A 32 -3.59 -6.50 -12.81
C ARG A 32 -3.98 -7.92 -12.45
N ALA A 33 -3.87 -8.31 -11.18
CA ALA A 33 -4.30 -9.63 -10.70
C ALA A 33 -5.80 -9.86 -10.90
N MET A 34 -6.61 -8.80 -10.84
CA MET A 34 -8.04 -8.83 -11.12
C MET A 34 -8.39 -8.77 -12.61
N LEU A 35 -7.42 -9.00 -13.52
CA LEU A 35 -7.58 -8.94 -14.98
C LEU A 35 -8.11 -7.59 -15.50
N ARG A 36 -7.83 -6.51 -14.76
CA ARG A 36 -8.34 -5.13 -14.97
C ARG A 36 -9.85 -5.03 -14.74
N PHE A 37 -10.30 -3.84 -14.34
CA PHE A 37 -11.73 -3.60 -14.13
C PHE A 37 -12.47 -3.51 -15.46
N ARG A 38 -13.49 -4.35 -15.65
CA ARG A 38 -14.35 -4.35 -16.85
C ARG A 38 -15.31 -3.15 -16.91
N GLN A 39 -15.56 -2.49 -15.78
CA GLN A 39 -16.48 -1.35 -15.67
C GLN A 39 -15.91 -0.26 -14.75
N MET A 40 -16.17 1.01 -15.07
CA MET A 40 -15.72 2.15 -14.26
C MET A 40 -16.30 2.12 -12.83
N LYS A 41 -17.54 1.65 -12.68
CA LYS A 41 -18.23 1.58 -11.39
C LYS A 41 -17.54 0.62 -10.41
N SER A 42 -17.00 -0.50 -10.89
CA SER A 42 -16.27 -1.43 -10.02
C SER A 42 -14.89 -0.91 -9.64
N LEU A 43 -14.21 -0.21 -10.56
CA LEU A 43 -12.99 0.53 -10.26
C LEU A 43 -13.20 1.57 -9.16
N GLN A 44 -14.26 2.39 -9.25
CA GLN A 44 -14.56 3.42 -8.25
C GLN A 44 -14.83 2.81 -6.88
N LYS A 45 -15.66 1.76 -6.80
CA LYS A 45 -15.93 1.04 -5.54
C LYS A 45 -14.67 0.43 -4.94
N PHE A 46 -13.76 -0.09 -5.76
CA PHE A 46 -12.49 -0.63 -5.30
C PHE A 46 -11.56 0.47 -4.79
N ALA A 47 -11.39 1.53 -5.57
CA ALA A 47 -10.50 2.65 -5.24
C ALA A 47 -10.91 3.37 -3.95
N SER A 48 -12.21 3.48 -3.66
CA SER A 48 -12.69 4.15 -2.44
C SER A 48 -12.34 3.42 -1.15
N VAL A 49 -12.11 2.09 -1.18
CA VAL A 49 -11.86 1.29 0.03
C VAL A 49 -10.46 0.67 0.09
N HIS A 50 -9.76 0.54 -1.04
CA HIS A 50 -8.51 -0.21 -1.12
C HIS A 50 -7.42 0.28 -0.15
N ALA A 51 -7.25 1.59 -0.01
CA ALA A 51 -6.23 2.16 0.87
C ALA A 51 -6.48 1.79 2.35
N ASN A 52 -7.73 1.92 2.80
CA ASN A 52 -8.12 1.58 4.17
C ASN A 52 -7.91 0.09 4.46
N VAL A 53 -8.34 -0.79 3.54
CA VAL A 53 -8.13 -2.24 3.66
C VAL A 53 -6.63 -2.56 3.67
N HIS A 54 -5.85 -1.99 2.76
CA HIS A 54 -4.41 -2.24 2.72
C HIS A 54 -3.72 -1.79 4.01
N TYR A 55 -4.06 -0.61 4.52
CA TYR A 55 -3.48 -0.07 5.75
C TYR A 55 -3.84 -0.92 6.97
N HIS A 56 -5.12 -1.26 7.15
CA HIS A 56 -5.57 -2.06 8.29
C HIS A 56 -4.84 -3.41 8.40
N PHE A 57 -4.59 -4.09 7.28
CA PHE A 57 -3.86 -5.37 7.26
C PHE A 57 -2.32 -5.26 7.30
N ASN A 58 -1.76 -4.08 7.08
CA ASN A 58 -0.30 -3.86 6.99
C ASN A 58 0.19 -2.78 7.96
N LEU A 59 -0.60 -2.45 8.98
CA LEU A 59 -0.25 -1.47 9.99
C LEU A 59 1.10 -1.82 10.62
N ASP A 60 1.98 -0.82 10.70
CA ASP A 60 3.29 -0.88 11.36
C ASP A 60 4.19 -2.07 10.98
N ARG A 61 4.00 -2.64 9.78
CA ARG A 61 4.75 -3.82 9.31
C ARG A 61 6.28 -3.72 9.46
N HIS A 62 6.82 -2.51 9.34
CA HIS A 62 8.26 -2.23 9.39
C HIS A 62 8.71 -1.61 10.71
N LEU A 63 7.77 -1.30 11.62
CA LEU A 63 8.02 -0.68 12.91
C LEU A 63 7.78 -1.66 14.07
N SER A 64 6.99 -2.72 13.84
CA SER A 64 6.71 -3.77 14.81
C SER A 64 7.54 -5.03 14.57
N ASP A 65 7.81 -5.76 15.64
CA ASP A 65 8.39 -7.10 15.51
C ASP A 65 7.42 -8.06 14.80
N ARG A 66 7.98 -9.18 14.32
CA ARG A 66 7.22 -10.14 13.51
C ARG A 66 6.05 -10.78 14.26
N GLN A 67 6.18 -11.02 15.56
CA GLN A 67 5.16 -11.67 16.35
C GLN A 67 3.99 -10.72 16.60
N THR A 68 4.28 -9.47 16.98
CA THR A 68 3.28 -8.41 17.14
C THR A 68 2.53 -8.16 15.84
N TYR A 69 3.25 -8.04 14.72
CA TYR A 69 2.62 -7.90 13.40
C TYR A 69 1.70 -9.08 13.06
N LYS A 70 2.11 -10.31 13.37
CA LYS A 70 1.29 -11.51 13.10
C LYS A 70 0.01 -11.50 13.93
N ALA A 71 0.10 -11.12 15.21
CA ALA A 71 -1.06 -11.00 16.09
C ALA A 71 -2.04 -9.92 15.60
N ALA A 72 -1.54 -8.72 15.28
CA ALA A 72 -2.35 -7.63 14.74
C ALA A 72 -3.05 -8.03 13.43
N ARG A 73 -2.33 -8.72 12.52
CA ARG A 73 -2.91 -9.20 11.27
C ARG A 73 -3.98 -10.28 11.48
N SER A 74 -3.81 -11.15 12.48
CA SER A 74 -4.84 -12.14 12.85
C SER A 74 -6.08 -11.48 13.44
N ALA A 75 -5.92 -10.46 14.29
CA ALA A 75 -7.04 -9.69 14.84
C ALA A 75 -7.81 -8.97 13.73
N ALA A 76 -7.12 -8.28 12.81
CA ALA A 76 -7.72 -7.64 11.63
C ALA A 76 -8.53 -8.63 10.78
N LEU A 77 -8.06 -9.87 10.62
CA LEU A 77 -8.81 -10.90 9.89
C LEU A 77 -10.08 -11.35 10.63
N ALA A 78 -10.01 -11.49 11.96
CA ALA A 78 -11.17 -11.86 12.76
C ALA A 78 -12.25 -10.76 12.75
N GLU A 79 -11.85 -9.48 12.89
CA GLU A 79 -12.77 -8.35 12.73
C GLU A 79 -13.43 -8.35 11.35
N TRP A 80 -12.64 -8.58 10.29
CA TRP A 80 -13.15 -8.65 8.94
C TRP A 80 -14.16 -9.79 8.74
N GLN A 81 -13.91 -10.97 9.33
CA GLN A 81 -14.84 -12.09 9.29
C GLN A 81 -16.15 -11.76 10.03
N ASN A 82 -16.08 -11.09 11.17
CA ASN A 82 -17.26 -10.66 11.92
C ASN A 82 -18.11 -9.63 11.16
N LEU A 83 -17.49 -8.76 10.35
CA LEU A 83 -18.21 -7.76 9.53
C LEU A 83 -18.91 -8.36 8.31
N ILE A 84 -18.48 -9.53 7.84
CA ILE A 84 -19.03 -10.21 6.66
C ILE A 84 -20.07 -11.27 7.04
N ALA A 85 -20.03 -11.78 8.27
CA ALA A 85 -21.02 -12.68 8.84
C ALA A 85 -22.40 -12.02 8.93
#